data_AF-A0A957XIL2-F1
#
_entry.id   AF-A0A957XIL2-F1
#
_cell.length_a   1.000
_cell.length_b   1.000
_cell.length_c   1.000
_cell.angle_alpha   90.00
_cell.angle_beta   90.00
_cell.angle_gamma   90.00
#
_symmetry.space_group_name_H-M   'P 1'
#
loop_
_entity.id
_entity.type
_entity.pdbx_description
1 polymer ?
#
loop_
_entity_poly.entity_id
_entity_poly.type
_entity_poly.pdbx_seq_one_letter_code
_entity_poly.pdbx_strand_id
1 'polypeptide(L)'
;MATVIKPPTPLPPNPSQPSIFLAGSIEMDTAEKWQDRFAQAFQASDVLLFNPRRDAWDTSWEQSAHNRFFREQVEWELAAQEQADIIAMYFDPQTKSPITLLELGLFARSQKLIVCCPAGFWRKGNVDVVCERYGVEQVSTFSDLVERVRQRTISFENS
;
A
#
# COMPACT_ATOMS: atom_id res chain seq x y z
N MET A 1 15.14 0.99 -12.62
CA MET A 1 13.79 1.20 -13.19
C MET A 1 12.83 0.43 -12.31
N ALA A 2 11.72 1.04 -11.88
CA ALA A 2 10.84 0.38 -10.93
C ALA A 2 10.19 -0.85 -11.57
N THR A 3 10.18 -1.95 -10.84
CA THR A 3 9.50 -3.19 -11.26
C THR A 3 8.21 -3.33 -10.47
N VAL A 4 7.08 -3.40 -11.17
CA VAL A 4 5.76 -3.55 -10.56
C VAL A 4 5.37 -5.02 -10.55
N ILE A 5 5.02 -5.55 -9.37
CA ILE A 5 4.53 -6.92 -9.19
C ILE A 5 3.09 -6.84 -8.68
N LYS A 6 2.19 -7.57 -9.34
CA LYS A 6 0.76 -7.62 -9.03
C LYS A 6 0.33 -9.07 -8.77
N PRO A 7 -0.69 -9.30 -7.93
CA PRO A 7 -1.28 -10.63 -7.77
C PRO A 7 -1.84 -11.14 -9.12
N PRO A 8 -1.76 -12.45 -9.39
CA PRO A 8 -1.27 -13.51 -8.53
C PRO A 8 0.23 -13.84 -8.73
N THR A 9 1.02 -12.95 -9.34
CA THR A 9 2.44 -13.21 -9.59
C THR A 9 3.18 -13.44 -8.27
N PRO A 10 3.96 -14.54 -8.12
CA PRO A 10 4.70 -14.81 -6.89
C PRO A 10 5.65 -13.67 -6.51
N LEU A 11 5.74 -13.41 -5.21
CA LEU A 11 6.70 -12.46 -4.67
C LEU A 11 8.13 -13.02 -4.80
N PRO A 12 9.14 -12.17 -5.07
CA PRO A 12 10.52 -12.60 -5.14
C PRO A 12 11.01 -12.97 -3.74
N PRO A 13 11.63 -14.13 -3.50
CA PRO A 13 11.92 -14.61 -2.15
C PRO A 13 12.96 -13.78 -1.39
N ASN A 14 13.92 -13.17 -2.09
CA ASN A 14 14.97 -12.34 -1.51
C ASN A 14 15.27 -11.17 -2.46
N PRO A 15 14.46 -10.10 -2.42
CA PRO A 15 14.70 -8.95 -3.27
C PRO A 15 15.99 -8.23 -2.86
N SER A 16 16.83 -7.88 -3.82
CA SER A 16 18.04 -7.07 -3.59
C SER A 16 17.77 -5.56 -3.63
N GLN A 17 16.59 -5.18 -4.15
CA GLN A 17 16.14 -3.80 -4.29
C GLN A 17 15.19 -3.45 -3.14
N PRO A 18 15.13 -2.19 -2.70
CA PRO A 18 14.11 -1.74 -1.76
C PRO A 18 12.70 -2.03 -2.29
N SER A 19 11.85 -2.55 -1.41
CA SER A 19 10.50 -3.00 -1.74
C SER A 19 9.42 -2.15 -1.07
N ILE A 20 8.40 -1.78 -1.84
CA ILE A 20 7.33 -0.86 -1.43
C ILE A 20 5.98 -1.52 -1.70
N PHE A 21 5.18 -1.74 -0.67
CA PHE A 21 3.78 -2.14 -0.81
C PHE A 21 2.85 -0.94 -0.92
N LEU A 22 1.93 -0.97 -1.88
CA LEU A 22 0.98 0.11 -2.16
C LEU A 22 -0.39 -0.18 -1.49
N ALA A 23 -0.43 -0.07 -0.16
CA ALA A 23 -1.65 -0.25 0.63
C ALA A 23 -2.61 0.92 0.42
N GLY A 24 -3.91 0.66 0.45
CA GLY A 24 -4.88 1.73 0.42
C GLY A 24 -6.07 1.49 -0.49
N SER A 25 -6.69 2.61 -0.79
CA SER A 25 -8.01 2.67 -1.40
C SER A 25 -8.02 2.00 -2.78
N ILE A 26 -8.78 0.90 -2.88
CA ILE A 26 -9.10 0.18 -4.11
C ILE A 26 -10.62 0.00 -4.08
N GLU A 27 -11.33 1.01 -4.56
CA GLU A 27 -12.76 0.91 -4.80
C GLU A 27 -12.97 1.05 -6.31
N MET A 28 -13.46 -0.02 -6.93
CA MET A 28 -13.73 -0.04 -8.37
C MET A 28 -14.73 1.09 -8.69
N ASP A 29 -14.41 1.89 -9.70
CA ASP A 29 -15.13 3.08 -10.18
C ASP A 29 -15.15 4.34 -9.31
N THR A 30 -14.78 4.28 -8.02
CA THR A 30 -14.75 5.47 -7.13
C THR A 30 -13.34 6.01 -6.90
N ALA A 31 -12.36 5.12 -6.69
CA ALA A 31 -10.99 5.51 -6.38
C ALA A 31 -10.18 5.75 -7.66
N GLU A 32 -9.45 6.86 -7.72
CA GLU A 32 -8.41 7.07 -8.74
C GLU A 32 -7.44 5.87 -8.73
N LYS A 33 -6.89 5.51 -9.90
CA LYS A 33 -5.79 4.53 -10.01
C LYS A 33 -4.48 5.11 -9.48
N TRP A 34 -4.46 5.49 -8.21
CA TRP A 34 -3.32 6.14 -7.57
C TRP A 34 -2.08 5.25 -7.57
N GLN A 35 -2.23 3.92 -7.58
CA GLN A 35 -1.11 2.98 -7.69
C GLN A 35 -0.34 3.16 -9.00
N ASP A 36 -1.05 3.42 -10.11
CA ASP A 36 -0.43 3.69 -11.42
C ASP A 36 0.30 5.04 -11.39
N ARG A 37 -0.32 6.06 -10.77
CA ARG A 37 0.32 7.37 -10.57
C ARG A 37 1.57 7.27 -9.68
N PHE A 38 1.53 6.42 -8.65
CA PHE A 38 2.66 6.16 -7.77
C PHE A 38 3.79 5.45 -8.54
N ALA A 39 3.46 4.40 -9.30
CA ALA A 39 4.42 3.69 -10.14
C ALA A 39 5.09 4.63 -11.16
N GLN A 40 4.32 5.54 -11.76
CA GLN A 40 4.85 6.56 -12.68
C GLN A 40 5.86 7.48 -11.99
N ALA A 41 5.63 7.86 -10.73
CA ALA A 41 6.54 8.72 -9.97
C ALA A 41 7.86 8.02 -9.56
N PHE A 42 7.89 6.68 -9.60
CA PHE A 42 9.04 5.83 -9.29
C PHE A 42 9.66 5.17 -10.53
N GLN A 43 9.18 5.44 -11.74
CA GLN A 43 9.62 4.74 -12.97
C GLN A 43 11.15 4.65 -13.13
N ALA A 44 11.88 5.70 -12.75
CA ALA A 44 13.33 5.79 -12.87
C ALA A 44 14.11 5.23 -11.66
N SER A 45 13.43 4.95 -10.54
CA SER A 45 14.05 4.39 -9.32
C SER A 45 14.35 2.90 -9.47
N ASP A 46 15.29 2.36 -8.71
CA ASP A 46 15.59 0.92 -8.69
C ASP A 46 14.90 0.23 -7.52
N VAL A 47 13.58 0.05 -7.63
CA VAL A 47 12.72 -0.45 -6.54
C VAL A 47 11.74 -1.52 -7.03
N LEU A 48 11.26 -2.33 -6.09
CA LEU A 48 10.11 -3.21 -6.32
C LEU A 48 8.84 -2.57 -5.77
N LEU A 49 7.80 -2.50 -6.59
CA LEU A 49 6.48 -2.03 -6.20
C LEU A 49 5.50 -3.21 -6.15
N PHE A 50 5.07 -3.58 -4.95
CA PHE A 50 4.00 -4.55 -4.76
C PHE A 50 2.66 -3.83 -4.84
N ASN A 51 1.97 -4.00 -5.97
CA ASN A 51 0.71 -3.34 -6.26
C ASN A 51 -0.45 -4.34 -6.10
N PRO A 52 -1.28 -4.23 -5.06
CA PRO A 52 -2.36 -5.19 -4.81
C PRO A 52 -3.52 -5.07 -5.81
N ARG A 53 -3.57 -4.01 -6.64
CA ARG A 53 -4.61 -3.83 -7.65
C ARG A 53 -4.43 -4.83 -8.81
N ARG A 54 -5.13 -5.96 -8.73
CA ARG A 54 -5.17 -7.03 -9.74
C ARG A 54 -5.72 -6.49 -11.08
N ASP A 55 -5.09 -6.85 -12.19
CA ASP A 55 -5.54 -6.44 -13.53
C ASP A 55 -6.81 -7.18 -13.97
N ALA A 56 -6.91 -8.46 -13.61
CA ALA A 56 -8.07 -9.31 -13.89
C ALA A 56 -8.82 -9.62 -12.58
N TRP A 57 -9.61 -8.65 -12.11
CA TRP A 57 -10.55 -8.84 -11.00
C TRP A 57 -11.94 -9.17 -11.55
N ASP A 58 -12.57 -10.21 -11.01
CA ASP A 58 -13.94 -10.57 -11.35
C ASP A 58 -14.85 -10.29 -10.14
N THR A 59 -15.81 -9.37 -10.33
CA THR A 59 -16.75 -8.95 -9.30
C THR A 59 -17.70 -10.06 -8.84
N SER A 60 -17.76 -11.19 -9.57
CA SER A 60 -18.53 -12.36 -9.16
C SER A 60 -17.83 -13.19 -8.07
N TRP A 61 -16.56 -12.91 -7.76
CA TRP A 61 -15.85 -13.64 -6.73
C TRP A 61 -16.44 -13.34 -5.35
N GLU A 62 -17.01 -14.37 -4.75
CA GLU A 62 -17.46 -14.33 -3.36
C GLU A 62 -16.29 -13.96 -2.42
N GLN A 63 -16.51 -12.96 -1.56
CA GLN A 63 -15.57 -12.54 -0.53
C GLN A 63 -15.61 -13.53 0.66
N SER A 64 -15.17 -14.76 0.39
CA SER A 64 -15.16 -15.87 1.33
C SER A 64 -13.78 -16.50 1.36
N ALA A 65 -13.27 -16.84 2.54
CA ALA A 65 -12.00 -17.54 2.70
C ALA A 65 -11.98 -18.93 2.00
N HIS A 66 -13.15 -19.47 1.65
CA HIS A 66 -13.28 -20.71 0.88
C HIS A 66 -13.23 -20.50 -0.64
N ASN A 67 -13.37 -19.26 -1.13
CA ASN A 67 -13.14 -18.93 -2.53
C ASN A 67 -11.64 -18.81 -2.77
N ARG A 68 -11.09 -19.71 -3.60
CA ARG A 68 -9.65 -19.77 -3.89
C ARG A 68 -9.06 -18.46 -4.42
N PHE A 69 -9.79 -17.72 -5.25
CA PHE A 69 -9.29 -16.52 -5.91
C PHE A 69 -9.27 -15.33 -4.95
N PHE A 70 -10.31 -15.22 -4.13
CA PHE A 70 -10.34 -14.25 -3.03
C PHE A 70 -9.25 -14.55 -2.00
N ARG A 71 -9.11 -15.82 -1.60
CA ARG A 71 -8.06 -16.24 -0.66
C ARG A 71 -6.66 -15.96 -1.19
N GLU A 72 -6.39 -16.30 -2.46
CA GLU A 72 -5.11 -16.01 -3.13
C GLU A 72 -4.79 -14.52 -3.10
N GLN A 73 -5.77 -13.65 -3.35
CA GLN A 73 -5.59 -12.20 -3.27
C GLN A 73 -5.20 -11.77 -1.85
N VAL A 74 -5.99 -12.17 -0.84
CA VAL A 74 -5.76 -11.76 0.55
C VAL A 74 -4.43 -12.28 1.09
N GLU A 75 -4.09 -13.55 0.80
CA GLU A 75 -2.81 -14.14 1.22
C GLU A 75 -1.62 -13.45 0.53
N TRP A 76 -1.76 -13.09 -0.75
CA TRP A 76 -0.74 -12.32 -1.45
C TRP A 76 -0.55 -10.93 -0.85
N GLU A 77 -1.64 -10.22 -0.54
CA GLU A 77 -1.59 -8.88 0.09
C GLU A 77 -0.91 -8.92 1.46
N LEU A 78 -1.21 -9.92 2.29
CA LEU A 78 -0.56 -10.11 3.58
C LEU A 78 0.93 -10.40 3.43
N ALA A 79 1.30 -11.37 2.58
CA ALA A 79 2.69 -11.73 2.35
C ALA A 79 3.50 -10.55 1.78
N ALA A 80 2.91 -9.77 0.89
CA ALA A 80 3.58 -8.61 0.29
C ALA A 80 3.78 -7.47 1.28
N GLN A 81 2.81 -7.22 2.19
CA GLN A 81 2.98 -6.25 3.27
C GLN A 81 4.04 -6.70 4.29
N GLU A 82 4.06 -7.99 4.63
CA GLU A 82 5.08 -8.56 5.52
C GLU A 82 6.49 -8.46 4.92
N GLN A 83 6.62 -8.74 3.62
CA GLN A 83 7.88 -8.71 2.91
C GLN A 83 8.39 -7.29 2.64
N ALA A 84 7.52 -6.32 2.39
CA ALA A 84 7.93 -4.98 1.98
C ALA A 84 8.81 -4.27 3.03
N ASP A 85 9.77 -3.47 2.57
CA ASP A 85 10.58 -2.59 3.43
C ASP A 85 9.78 -1.35 3.84
N ILE A 86 8.93 -0.87 2.94
CA ILE A 86 8.06 0.30 3.13
C ILE A 86 6.62 -0.06 2.76
N ILE A 87 5.66 0.36 3.58
CA ILE A 87 4.23 0.30 3.24
C ILE A 87 3.74 1.73 3.02
N ALA A 88 3.53 2.09 1.75
CA ALA A 88 2.93 3.36 1.36
C ALA A 88 1.41 3.21 1.41
N MET A 89 0.76 3.85 2.38
CA MET A 89 -0.67 3.67 2.65
C MET A 89 -1.47 4.93 2.26
N TYR A 90 -2.42 4.81 1.34
CA TYR A 90 -3.23 5.95 0.88
C TYR A 90 -4.74 5.80 1.15
N PHE A 91 -5.28 6.72 1.95
CA PHE A 91 -6.72 6.86 2.20
C PHE A 91 -7.31 7.94 1.28
N ASP A 92 -8.07 7.56 0.26
CA ASP A 92 -8.78 8.49 -0.61
C ASP A 92 -9.99 9.08 0.16
N PRO A 93 -10.17 10.42 0.20
CA PRO A 93 -11.31 11.04 0.87
C PRO A 93 -12.68 10.55 0.39
N GLN A 94 -12.77 10.00 -0.82
CA GLN A 94 -14.02 9.54 -1.43
C GLN A 94 -14.35 8.07 -1.14
N THR A 95 -13.48 7.33 -0.45
CA THR A 95 -13.64 5.90 -0.18
C THR A 95 -13.90 5.60 1.29
N LYS A 96 -14.25 4.34 1.60
CA LYS A 96 -14.38 3.85 2.97
C LYS A 96 -13.12 3.13 3.45
N SER A 97 -12.46 2.39 2.56
CA SER A 97 -11.19 1.68 2.81
C SER A 97 -11.16 0.84 4.10
N PRO A 98 -12.18 -0.01 4.38
CA PRO A 98 -12.26 -0.76 5.63
C PRO A 98 -11.11 -1.76 5.80
N ILE A 99 -10.66 -2.41 4.72
CA ILE A 99 -9.52 -3.32 4.76
C ILE A 99 -8.22 -2.56 5.04
N THR A 100 -8.03 -1.39 4.42
CA THR A 100 -6.86 -0.54 4.73
C THR A 100 -6.81 -0.09 6.19
N LEU A 101 -7.96 0.15 6.84
CA LEU A 101 -8.00 0.43 8.28
C LEU A 101 -7.56 -0.78 9.12
N LEU A 102 -7.87 -2.00 8.68
CA LEU A 102 -7.39 -3.23 9.31
C LEU A 102 -5.87 -3.37 9.13
N GLU A 103 -5.36 -3.14 7.92
CA GLU A 103 -3.93 -3.16 7.59
C GLU A 103 -3.13 -2.12 8.38
N LEU A 104 -3.68 -0.91 8.55
CA LEU A 104 -3.09 0.12 9.42
C LEU A 104 -2.91 -0.42 10.84
N GLY A 105 -3.94 -1.09 11.38
CA GLY A 105 -3.86 -1.71 12.70
C GLY A 105 -2.82 -2.83 12.77
N LEU A 106 -2.74 -3.67 11.74
CA LEU A 106 -1.81 -4.80 11.67
C LEU A 106 -0.34 -4.33 11.63
N PHE A 107 -0.04 -3.27 10.89
CA PHE A 107 1.33 -2.80 10.66
C PHE A 107 1.72 -1.54 11.42
N ALA A 108 0.84 -0.95 12.26
CA ALA A 108 1.11 0.30 13.00
C ALA A 108 2.43 0.29 13.80
N ARG A 109 2.85 -0.88 14.29
CA ARG A 109 4.08 -1.03 15.11
C ARG A 109 5.29 -1.56 14.34
N SER A 110 5.14 -1.82 13.05
CA SER A 110 6.21 -2.38 12.19
C SER A 110 7.31 -1.38 11.87
N GLN A 111 7.05 -0.08 12.08
CA GLN A 111 7.86 1.05 11.61
C GLN A 111 7.91 1.19 10.08
N LYS A 112 7.30 0.30 9.29
CA LYS A 112 7.35 0.29 7.81
C LYS A 112 6.38 1.28 7.15
N LEU A 113 5.36 1.72 7.88
CA LEU A 113 4.27 2.54 7.34
C LEU A 113 4.68 4.01 7.10
N ILE A 114 4.24 4.54 5.96
CA ILE A 114 4.06 5.97 5.71
C ILE A 114 2.61 6.15 5.24
N VAL A 115 1.82 6.88 6.01
CA VAL A 115 0.37 7.03 5.81
C VAL A 115 0.05 8.38 5.19
N CYS A 116 -0.67 8.38 4.08
CA CYS A 116 -1.30 9.56 3.52
C CYS A 116 -2.80 9.54 3.82
N CYS A 117 -3.25 10.49 4.64
CA CYS A 117 -4.65 10.62 5.02
C CYS A 117 -5.09 12.09 4.87
N PRO A 118 -5.51 12.51 3.65
CA PRO A 118 -5.96 13.86 3.37
C PRO A 118 -7.21 14.24 4.17
N ALA A 119 -7.44 15.54 4.31
CA ALA A 119 -8.69 16.05 4.86
C ALA A 119 -9.90 15.51 4.06
N GLY A 120 -10.99 15.20 4.76
CA GLY A 120 -12.22 14.68 4.16
C GLY A 120 -12.39 13.15 4.27
N PHE A 121 -11.33 12.37 4.52
CA PHE A 121 -11.50 10.95 4.80
C PHE A 121 -12.35 10.73 6.06
N TRP A 122 -13.43 9.95 5.92
CA TRP A 122 -14.51 9.83 6.92
C TRP A 122 -14.09 9.26 8.29
N ARG A 123 -12.91 8.63 8.36
CA ARG A 123 -12.31 8.11 9.60
C ARG A 123 -10.96 8.75 9.92
N LYS A 124 -10.63 9.89 9.32
CA LYS A 124 -9.36 10.61 9.52
C LYS A 124 -8.98 10.75 10.99
N GLY A 125 -9.90 11.18 11.86
CA GLY A 125 -9.60 11.33 13.29
C GLY A 125 -9.10 10.03 13.97
N ASN A 126 -9.58 8.86 13.54
CA ASN A 126 -9.06 7.59 14.07
C ASN A 126 -7.66 7.29 13.52
N VAL A 127 -7.44 7.55 12.23
CA VAL A 127 -6.13 7.39 11.58
C VAL A 127 -5.10 8.30 12.25
N ASP A 128 -5.45 9.56 12.50
CA ASP A 128 -4.58 10.55 13.15
C ASP A 128 -4.15 10.08 14.55
N VAL A 129 -5.12 9.67 15.39
CA VAL A 129 -4.83 9.18 16.75
C VAL A 129 -3.95 7.92 16.74
N VAL A 130 -4.20 6.98 15.83
CA VAL A 130 -3.37 5.77 15.69
C VAL A 130 -1.96 6.16 15.25
N CYS A 131 -1.81 7.03 14.25
CA CYS A 131 -0.51 7.43 13.75
C CYS A 131 0.31 8.14 14.83
N GLU A 132 -0.29 9.10 15.53
CA GLU A 132 0.35 9.80 16.65
C GLU A 132 0.75 8.83 17.77
N ARG A 133 -0.17 7.94 18.18
CA ARG A 133 0.08 7.00 19.29
C ARG A 133 1.22 6.02 19.01
N TYR A 134 1.36 5.56 17.77
CA TYR A 134 2.35 4.56 17.39
C TYR A 134 3.58 5.12 16.67
N GLY A 135 3.66 6.45 16.52
CA GLY A 135 4.77 7.11 15.82
C GLY A 135 4.82 6.76 14.33
N VAL A 136 3.66 6.48 13.71
CA VAL A 136 3.58 6.25 12.26
C VAL A 136 3.64 7.59 11.56
N GLU A 137 4.53 7.69 10.58
CA GLU A 137 4.66 8.91 9.79
C GLU A 137 3.39 9.15 8.97
N GLN A 138 2.81 10.34 9.10
CA GLN A 138 1.56 10.72 8.44
C GLN A 138 1.72 12.02 7.63
N VAL A 139 1.24 12.01 6.40
CA VAL A 139 1.18 13.16 5.49
C VAL A 139 -0.24 13.43 5.01
N SER A 140 -0.48 14.64 4.51
CA SER A 140 -1.83 15.08 4.08
C SER A 140 -2.04 15.05 2.56
N THR A 141 -0.98 14.91 1.75
CA THR A 141 -1.10 14.91 0.30
C THR A 141 -0.39 13.71 -0.33
N PHE A 142 -0.85 13.33 -1.52
CA PHE A 142 -0.22 12.26 -2.29
C PHE A 142 1.22 12.63 -2.71
N SER A 143 1.47 13.90 -3.05
CA SER A 143 2.82 14.36 -3.41
C SER A 143 3.79 14.17 -2.26
N ASP A 144 3.36 14.50 -1.04
CA ASP A 144 4.18 14.29 0.16
C ASP A 144 4.43 12.80 0.41
N LEU A 145 3.43 11.94 0.17
CA LEU A 145 3.60 10.49 0.29
C LEU A 145 4.71 9.97 -0.63
N VAL A 146 4.66 10.36 -1.91
CA VAL A 146 5.68 9.98 -2.90
C VAL A 146 7.06 10.45 -2.45
N GLU A 147 7.17 11.70 -2.02
CA GLU A 147 8.46 12.28 -1.62
C GLU A 147 9.04 11.60 -0.37
N ARG A 148 8.21 11.35 0.65
CA ARG A 148 8.64 10.67 1.87
C ARG A 148 9.05 9.22 1.64
N VAL A 149 8.33 8.49 0.79
CA VAL A 149 8.73 7.13 0.39
C VAL A 149 10.04 7.16 -0.38
N ARG A 150 10.25 8.15 -1.26
CA ARG A 150 11.51 8.30 -2.01
C ARG A 150 12.69 8.57 -1.08
N GLN A 151 12.54 9.50 -0.12
CA GLN A 151 13.56 9.79 0.89
C GLN A 151 13.92 8.54 1.70
N ARG A 152 12.91 7.76 2.09
CA ARG A 152 13.12 6.52 2.84
C ARG A 152 13.79 5.43 2.02
N THR A 153 13.47 5.33 0.73
CA THR A 153 14.13 4.41 -0.21
C THR A 153 15.64 4.65 -0.30
N ILE A 154 16.05 5.93 -0.42
CA ILE A 154 17.48 6.31 -0.49
C ILE A 154 18.24 5.89 0.78
N SER A 155 17.58 5.85 1.93
CA SER A 155 18.23 5.41 3.17
C SER A 155 18.62 3.92 3.16
N PHE A 156 17.87 3.08 2.42
CA PHE A 156 18.20 1.67 2.25
C PHE A 156 19.36 1.45 1.27
N GLU A 157 19.52 2.31 0.26
CA GLU A 157 20.65 2.24 -0.68
C GLU A 157 22.00 2.57 -0.01
N ASN A 158 21.98 3.31 1.10
CA ASN A 158 23.16 3.76 1.84
C ASN A 158 23.47 2.94 3.11
N SER A 159 22.66 1.90 3.40
CA SER A 159 22.79 1.03 4.59
C SER A 159 23.47 -0.29 4.23
#